data_AF-A0A975HDB2-F1
#
_entry.id   AF-A0A975HDB2-F1
#
_cell.length_a   1.000
_cell.length_b   1.000
_cell.length_c   1.000
_cell.angle_alpha   90.00
_cell.angle_beta   90.00
_cell.angle_gamma   90.00
#
_symmetry.space_group_name_H-M   'P 1'
#
loop_
_entity.id
_entity.type
_entity.pdbx_description
1 polymer ?
#
loop_
_entity_poly.entity_id
_entity_poly.type
_entity_poly.pdbx_seq_one_letter_code
_entity_poly.pdbx_strand_id
1 'polypeptide(L)'
;MSDENNLGKIAYAGATAAAKAWEQIRHSTHIFPEAEVEAAFQDYVYRANINDWGYYSELFTDPCVYVDHHFGTVRNPKELADWMIPLMKTQPEMRFIPGWHVIQGNLLINYNWNRWPNPEGSAVPYDEWRNPGPISDYRFQFPCVTMCIYAGDGKFSFEEDIYSPSAYHEILKQWRQAMGMEDAG
;
A
#
# COMPACT_ATOMS: atom_id res chain seq x y z
N MET A 1 -30.93 25.81 10.97
CA MET A 1 -29.69 25.00 11.06
C MET A 1 -28.55 25.97 10.84
N SER A 2 -27.62 26.08 11.80
CA SER A 2 -26.47 27.00 11.66
C SER A 2 -25.64 26.61 10.43
N ASP A 3 -25.02 27.60 9.80
CA ASP A 3 -24.11 27.43 8.64
C ASP A 3 -22.92 26.49 8.94
N GLU A 4 -22.67 26.19 10.23
CA GLU A 4 -21.62 25.30 10.74
C GLU A 4 -21.81 23.81 10.40
N ASN A 5 -23.01 23.37 10.01
CA ASN A 5 -23.30 21.95 9.70
C ASN A 5 -23.60 21.70 8.22
N ASN A 6 -23.11 22.54 7.31
CA ASN A 6 -23.23 22.29 5.88
C ASN A 6 -22.17 21.27 5.43
N LEU A 7 -22.54 19.98 5.50
CA LEU A 7 -21.70 18.86 5.06
C LEU A 7 -21.15 19.05 3.65
N GLY A 8 -21.89 19.70 2.74
CA GLY A 8 -21.42 20.00 1.39
C GLY A 8 -20.25 21.01 1.37
N LYS A 9 -20.31 22.07 2.19
CA LYS A 9 -19.19 23.03 2.32
C LYS A 9 -17.97 22.38 2.96
N ILE A 10 -18.17 21.56 3.99
CA ILE A 10 -17.08 20.84 4.67
C ILE A 10 -16.41 19.84 3.70
N ALA A 11 -17.22 19.05 2.98
CA ALA A 11 -16.72 18.09 2.00
C ALA A 11 -15.97 18.79 0.85
N TYR A 12 -16.50 19.90 0.34
CA TYR A 12 -15.83 20.69 -0.71
C TYR A 12 -14.50 21.27 -0.23
N ALA A 13 -14.45 21.83 0.99
CA ALA A 13 -13.22 22.37 1.55
C ALA A 13 -12.16 21.28 1.76
N GLY A 14 -12.56 20.12 2.30
CA GLY A 14 -11.68 18.97 2.49
C GLY A 14 -11.12 18.44 1.16
N ALA A 15 -11.99 18.21 0.18
CA ALA A 15 -11.60 17.75 -1.15
C ALA A 15 -10.67 18.75 -1.86
N THR A 16 -10.96 20.06 -1.74
CA THR A 16 -10.11 21.11 -2.32
C THR A 16 -8.73 21.17 -1.65
N ALA A 17 -8.67 21.01 -0.32
CA ALA A 17 -7.41 20.99 0.40
C ALA A 17 -6.55 19.78 0.00
N ALA A 18 -7.15 18.59 -0.09
CA ALA A 18 -6.47 17.38 -0.57
C ALA A 18 -5.97 17.55 -2.02
N ALA A 19 -6.81 18.04 -2.93
CA ALA A 19 -6.43 18.26 -4.32
C ALA A 19 -5.26 19.25 -4.47
N LYS A 20 -5.27 20.34 -3.69
CA LYS A 20 -4.17 21.32 -3.68
C LYS A 20 -2.88 20.75 -3.09
N ALA A 21 -2.99 19.95 -2.03
CA ALA A 21 -1.83 19.25 -1.46
C ALA A 21 -1.22 18.30 -2.49
N TRP A 22 -2.05 17.52 -3.21
CA TRP A 22 -1.60 16.65 -4.29
C TRP A 22 -0.96 17.42 -5.45
N GLU A 23 -1.50 18.59 -5.80
CA GLU A 23 -0.90 19.46 -6.81
C GLU A 23 0.48 19.99 -6.36
N GLN A 24 0.60 20.47 -5.13
CA GLN A 24 1.86 20.94 -4.57
C GLN A 24 2.92 19.84 -4.49
N ILE A 25 2.52 18.65 -4.03
CA ILE A 25 3.37 17.47 -3.94
C ILE A 25 3.89 17.05 -5.33
N ARG A 26 3.03 17.10 -6.36
CA ARG A 26 3.44 16.82 -7.76
C ARG A 26 4.37 17.88 -8.33
N HIS A 27 4.35 19.10 -7.82
CA HIS A 27 5.18 20.22 -8.28
C HIS A 27 6.46 20.39 -7.44
N SER A 28 7.09 19.29 -7.05
CA SER A 28 8.48 19.32 -6.58
C SER A 28 9.34 20.14 -7.55
N THR A 29 10.18 21.03 -7.00
CA THR A 29 11.07 21.88 -7.81
C THR A 29 12.14 21.07 -8.54
N HIS A 30 12.37 19.82 -8.12
CA HIS A 30 13.22 18.84 -8.78
C HIS A 30 12.43 17.58 -9.12
N ILE A 31 12.47 17.20 -10.40
CA ILE A 31 11.93 15.94 -10.90
C ILE A 31 13.08 14.97 -11.15
N PHE A 32 13.01 13.79 -10.56
CA PHE A 32 14.02 12.76 -10.71
C PHE A 32 13.89 12.01 -12.04
N PRO A 33 14.98 11.40 -12.56
CA PRO A 33 14.90 10.55 -13.74
C PRO A 33 13.93 9.38 -13.53
N GLU A 34 13.08 9.09 -14.53
CA GLU A 34 12.12 7.98 -14.47
C GLU A 34 12.78 6.63 -14.11
N ALA A 35 13.98 6.37 -14.65
CA ALA A 35 14.74 5.15 -14.34
C ALA A 35 15.16 5.05 -12.86
N GLU A 36 15.36 6.18 -12.19
CA GLU A 36 15.68 6.21 -10.75
C GLU A 36 14.44 5.89 -9.92
N VAL A 37 13.29 6.46 -10.28
CA VAL A 37 12.00 6.17 -9.65
C VAL A 37 11.60 4.71 -9.86
N GLU A 38 11.82 4.19 -11.08
CA GLU A 38 11.60 2.78 -11.41
C GLU A 38 12.47 1.87 -10.54
N ALA A 39 13.77 2.17 -10.40
CA ALA A 39 14.66 1.39 -9.54
C ALA A 39 14.20 1.40 -8.07
N ALA A 40 13.75 2.55 -7.56
CA ALA A 40 13.17 2.65 -6.22
C ALA A 40 11.88 1.83 -6.07
N PHE A 41 11.03 1.78 -7.11
CA PHE A 41 9.85 0.93 -7.11
C PHE A 41 10.19 -0.56 -7.12
N GLN A 42 11.21 -0.98 -7.88
CA GLN A 42 11.62 -2.39 -7.88
C GLN A 42 12.17 -2.81 -6.50
N ASP A 43 12.90 -1.94 -5.83
CA ASP A 43 13.34 -2.16 -4.44
C ASP A 43 12.15 -2.19 -3.47
N TYR A 44 11.18 -1.28 -3.63
CA TYR A 44 9.93 -1.29 -2.88
C TYR A 44 9.21 -2.65 -2.98
N VAL A 45 9.00 -3.15 -4.20
CA VAL A 45 8.34 -4.44 -4.46
C VAL A 45 9.10 -5.59 -3.81
N TYR A 46 10.44 -5.57 -3.92
CA TYR A 46 11.29 -6.58 -3.31
C TYR A 46 11.13 -6.58 -1.78
N ARG A 47 11.31 -5.42 -1.13
CA ARG A 47 11.24 -5.30 0.33
C ARG A 47 9.86 -5.64 0.90
N ALA A 48 8.80 -5.29 0.20
CA ALA A 48 7.42 -5.63 0.58
C ALA A 48 7.17 -7.16 0.60
N ASN A 49 7.98 -7.96 -0.09
CA ASN A 49 7.74 -9.40 -0.26
C ASN A 49 8.75 -10.33 0.42
N ILE A 50 9.83 -9.80 1.00
CA ILE A 50 10.83 -10.61 1.75
C ILE A 50 10.54 -10.72 3.26
N ASN A 51 9.43 -10.15 3.75
CA ASN A 51 9.04 -10.16 5.17
C ASN A 51 10.03 -9.45 6.13
N ASP A 52 10.84 -8.52 5.64
CA ASP A 52 11.68 -7.64 6.48
C ASP A 52 11.09 -6.22 6.54
N TRP A 53 10.15 -6.04 7.47
CA TRP A 53 9.39 -4.79 7.64
C TRP A 53 10.21 -3.66 8.26
N GLY A 54 11.31 -3.98 8.95
CA GLY A 54 12.28 -2.98 9.39
C GLY A 54 13.06 -2.43 8.20
N TYR A 55 13.49 -3.30 7.29
CA TYR A 55 14.15 -2.89 6.06
C TYR A 55 13.18 -2.17 5.09
N TYR A 56 11.90 -2.54 5.07
CA TYR A 56 10.87 -1.82 4.33
C TYR A 56 10.71 -0.38 4.80
N SER A 57 10.70 -0.12 6.11
CA SER A 57 10.51 1.25 6.61
C SER A 57 11.66 2.21 6.24
N GLU A 58 12.84 1.69 5.91
CA GLU A 58 13.97 2.49 5.41
C GLU A 58 13.76 3.07 4.00
N LEU A 59 12.73 2.60 3.26
CA LEU A 59 12.30 3.19 1.99
C LEU A 59 11.75 4.60 2.16
N PHE A 60 11.51 5.07 3.38
CA PHE A 60 10.90 6.37 3.62
C PHE A 60 11.91 7.41 4.13
N THR A 61 11.70 8.66 3.72
CA THR A 61 12.47 9.80 4.26
C THR A 61 12.08 10.10 5.71
N ASP A 62 12.92 10.83 6.43
CA ASP A 62 12.55 11.42 7.72
C ASP A 62 12.56 12.95 7.58
N PRO A 63 11.38 13.63 7.58
CA PRO A 63 10.04 13.10 7.79
C PRO A 63 9.44 12.43 6.53
N CYS A 64 8.38 11.64 6.71
CA CYS A 64 7.51 11.13 5.65
C CYS A 64 6.03 11.24 6.04
N VAL A 65 5.11 10.90 5.15
CA VAL A 65 3.70 10.71 5.49
C VAL A 65 3.22 9.40 4.87
N TYR A 66 2.82 8.45 5.67
CA TYR A 66 2.25 7.18 5.20
C TYR A 66 0.81 7.09 5.70
N VAL A 67 -0.13 6.86 4.80
CA VAL A 67 -1.57 6.81 5.07
C VAL A 67 -2.10 5.43 4.74
N ASP A 68 -2.59 4.73 5.76
CA ASP A 68 -3.46 3.57 5.61
C ASP A 68 -4.86 3.96 6.11
N HIS A 69 -5.88 3.80 5.27
CA HIS A 69 -7.24 4.22 5.61
C HIS A 69 -7.92 3.37 6.70
N HIS A 70 -7.39 2.18 7.01
CA HIS A 70 -7.84 1.32 8.09
C HIS A 70 -7.01 1.51 9.38
N PHE A 71 -5.69 1.62 9.26
CA PHE A 71 -4.76 1.62 10.39
C PHE A 71 -4.27 3.02 10.80
N GLY A 72 -4.51 4.04 10.00
CA GLY A 72 -4.22 5.44 10.31
C GLY A 72 -3.01 6.02 9.57
N THR A 73 -2.41 7.06 10.14
CA THR A 73 -1.33 7.81 9.49
C THR A 73 -0.09 7.86 10.37
N VAL A 74 1.09 7.58 9.80
CA VAL A 74 2.40 7.70 10.46
C VAL A 74 3.26 8.77 9.77
N ARG A 75 4.20 9.38 10.49
CA ARG A 75 4.91 10.59 10.02
C ARG A 75 6.43 10.48 9.92
N ASN A 76 6.99 9.31 10.23
CA ASN A 76 8.41 9.03 10.07
C ASN A 76 8.67 7.52 10.00
N PRO A 77 9.86 7.10 9.52
CA PRO A 77 10.22 5.69 9.38
C PRO A 77 10.20 4.89 10.69
N LYS A 78 10.49 5.55 11.81
CA LYS A 78 10.46 4.90 13.12
C LYS A 78 9.03 4.54 13.55
N GLU A 79 8.11 5.49 13.47
CA GLU A 79 6.69 5.25 13.74
C GLU A 79 6.12 4.17 12.81
N LEU A 80 6.50 4.21 11.53
CA LEU A 80 6.14 3.17 10.56
C LEU A 80 6.64 1.79 11.00
N ALA A 81 7.91 1.66 11.38
CA ALA A 81 8.47 0.39 11.84
C ALA A 81 7.80 -0.12 13.13
N ASP A 82 7.59 0.76 14.11
CA ASP A 82 6.98 0.43 15.40
C ASP A 82 5.55 -0.14 15.23
N TRP A 83 4.83 0.31 14.19
CA TRP A 83 3.49 -0.17 13.85
C TRP A 83 3.49 -1.39 12.88
N MET A 84 4.23 -1.31 11.77
CA MET A 84 4.18 -2.29 10.68
C MET A 84 4.76 -3.65 11.09
N ILE A 85 5.85 -3.66 11.86
CA ILE A 85 6.51 -4.90 12.29
C ILE A 85 5.58 -5.82 13.10
N PRO A 86 4.92 -5.37 14.19
CA PRO A 86 3.99 -6.22 14.92
C PRO A 86 2.74 -6.57 14.11
N LEU A 87 2.22 -5.66 13.27
CA LEU A 87 1.07 -5.93 12.41
C LEU A 87 1.37 -7.09 11.45
N MET A 88 2.46 -6.98 10.68
CA MET A 88 2.78 -7.95 9.64
C MET A 88 3.24 -9.30 10.19
N LYS A 89 3.72 -9.35 11.45
CA LYS A 89 3.92 -10.62 12.18
C LYS A 89 2.63 -11.41 12.38
N THR A 90 1.46 -10.76 12.36
CA THR A 90 0.17 -11.47 12.45
C THR A 90 -0.27 -12.07 11.10
N GLN A 91 0.41 -11.73 10.01
CA GLN A 91 0.07 -12.12 8.64
C GLN A 91 1.31 -12.50 7.79
N PRO A 92 2.22 -13.37 8.27
CA PRO A 92 3.50 -13.64 7.61
C PRO A 92 3.37 -14.30 6.24
N GLU A 93 2.22 -14.90 5.94
CA GLU A 93 1.89 -15.52 4.67
C GLU A 93 1.48 -14.51 3.60
N MET A 94 1.09 -13.29 3.98
CA MET A 94 0.62 -12.28 3.03
C MET A 94 1.74 -11.84 2.09
N ARG A 95 1.41 -11.64 0.80
CA ARG A 95 2.30 -11.10 -0.22
C ARG A 95 1.63 -9.96 -0.98
N PHE A 96 2.44 -9.05 -1.51
CA PHE A 96 2.04 -7.82 -2.19
C PHE A 96 2.45 -7.91 -3.65
N ILE A 97 1.57 -8.49 -4.45
CA ILE A 97 1.87 -8.96 -5.78
C ILE A 97 1.62 -7.81 -6.78
N PRO A 98 2.66 -7.18 -7.36
CA PRO A 98 2.51 -5.99 -8.19
C PRO A 98 1.77 -6.35 -9.48
N GLY A 99 0.74 -5.60 -9.84
CA GLY A 99 -0.06 -5.81 -11.03
C GLY A 99 0.38 -4.94 -12.21
N TRP A 100 0.30 -3.62 -12.02
CA TRP A 100 0.78 -2.59 -12.93
C TRP A 100 1.18 -1.36 -12.12
N HIS A 101 2.02 -0.52 -12.69
CA HIS A 101 2.38 0.76 -12.11
C HIS A 101 2.50 1.84 -13.17
N VAL A 102 2.44 3.09 -12.73
CA VAL A 102 2.60 4.29 -13.55
C VAL A 102 3.56 5.23 -12.82
N ILE A 103 4.54 5.76 -13.57
CA ILE A 103 5.44 6.80 -13.09
C ILE A 103 5.14 8.08 -13.87
N GLN A 104 4.97 9.19 -13.14
CA GLN A 104 4.83 10.52 -13.71
C GLN A 104 5.64 11.53 -12.89
N GLY A 105 6.86 11.81 -13.35
CA GLY A 105 7.82 12.58 -12.55
C GLY A 105 8.12 11.84 -11.25
N ASN A 106 7.87 12.48 -10.11
CA ASN A 106 8.08 11.88 -8.79
C ASN A 106 6.88 11.08 -8.28
N LEU A 107 5.74 11.12 -8.97
CA LEU A 107 4.56 10.34 -8.61
C LEU A 107 4.70 8.91 -9.11
N LEU A 108 4.53 7.96 -8.21
CA LEU A 108 4.41 6.54 -8.50
C LEU A 108 3.01 6.08 -8.07
N ILE A 109 2.27 5.43 -8.96
CA ILE A 109 1.02 4.74 -8.63
C ILE A 109 1.22 3.28 -8.95
N ASN A 110 1.04 2.41 -7.96
CA ASN A 110 1.11 0.96 -8.10
C ASN A 110 -0.25 0.35 -7.78
N TYR A 111 -0.68 -0.60 -8.58
CA TYR A 111 -1.76 -1.52 -8.25
C TYR A 111 -1.15 -2.85 -7.87
N ASN A 112 -1.48 -3.39 -6.70
CA ASN A 112 -1.06 -4.71 -6.27
C ASN A 112 -2.22 -5.54 -5.71
N TRP A 113 -2.01 -6.86 -5.71
CA TRP A 113 -2.85 -7.79 -4.97
C TRP A 113 -2.22 -8.08 -3.61
N ASN A 114 -2.99 -7.87 -2.55
CA ASN A 114 -2.68 -8.44 -1.24
C ASN A 114 -3.22 -9.87 -1.23
N ARG A 115 -2.33 -10.85 -1.09
CA ARG A 115 -2.64 -12.26 -1.35
C ARG A 115 -2.17 -13.18 -0.24
N TRP A 116 -3.00 -14.17 0.06
CA TRP A 116 -2.65 -15.34 0.87
C TRP A 116 -2.60 -16.63 0.03
N PRO A 117 -1.86 -17.66 0.47
CA PRO A 117 -1.79 -18.93 -0.25
C PRO A 117 -3.13 -19.69 -0.20
N ASN A 118 -3.46 -20.41 -1.27
CA ASN A 118 -4.56 -21.38 -1.23
C ASN A 118 -4.14 -22.62 -0.39
N PRO A 119 -4.98 -23.13 0.53
CA PRO A 119 -4.67 -24.32 1.33
C PRO A 119 -4.32 -25.55 0.51
N GLU A 120 -4.96 -25.72 -0.66
CA GLU A 120 -4.76 -26.86 -1.55
C GLU A 120 -3.63 -26.62 -2.58
N GLY A 121 -2.94 -25.48 -2.48
CA GLY A 121 -1.99 -25.00 -3.46
C GLY A 121 -2.63 -24.09 -4.51
N SER A 122 -1.83 -23.18 -5.05
CA SER A 122 -2.18 -22.34 -6.20
C SER A 122 -1.67 -22.99 -7.50
N ALA A 123 -2.32 -22.70 -8.63
CA ALA A 123 -1.90 -23.24 -9.93
C ALA A 123 -0.48 -22.79 -10.34
N VAL A 124 -0.04 -21.65 -9.82
CA VAL A 124 1.33 -21.12 -9.91
C VAL A 124 1.78 -20.65 -8.51
N PRO A 125 3.08 -20.43 -8.26
CA PRO A 125 3.56 -19.92 -6.96
C PRO A 125 2.78 -18.66 -6.54
N TYR A 126 2.34 -18.61 -5.29
CA TYR A 126 1.46 -17.55 -4.81
C TYR A 126 2.19 -16.22 -4.60
N ASP A 127 3.51 -16.27 -4.43
CA ASP A 127 4.44 -15.16 -4.35
C ASP A 127 4.92 -14.64 -5.73
N GLU A 128 4.59 -15.31 -6.82
CA GLU A 128 4.83 -14.81 -8.18
C GLU A 128 3.62 -14.03 -8.71
N TRP A 129 3.87 -12.86 -9.31
CA TRP A 129 2.95 -12.29 -10.29
C TRP A 129 3.35 -12.73 -11.69
N ARG A 130 2.51 -13.54 -12.34
CA ARG A 130 2.60 -13.75 -13.79
C ARG A 130 1.49 -12.94 -14.45
N ASN A 131 1.82 -11.75 -14.94
CA ASN A 131 0.91 -11.00 -15.80
C ASN A 131 1.01 -11.51 -17.25
N PRO A 132 -0.11 -11.84 -17.94
CA PRO A 132 -1.45 -12.11 -17.43
C PRO A 132 -1.65 -13.58 -17.04
N GLY A 133 -2.20 -13.81 -15.84
CA GLY A 133 -2.74 -15.09 -15.36
C GLY A 133 -4.15 -14.87 -14.80
N PRO A 134 -5.03 -15.88 -14.80
CA PRO A 134 -6.42 -15.68 -14.41
C PRO A 134 -6.55 -15.39 -12.91
N ILE A 135 -7.38 -14.41 -12.55
CA ILE A 135 -7.68 -14.03 -11.15
C ILE A 135 -8.16 -15.24 -10.32
N SER A 136 -8.78 -16.23 -10.97
CA SER A 136 -9.24 -17.47 -10.34
C SER A 136 -8.14 -18.35 -9.73
N ASP A 137 -6.88 -18.16 -10.10
CA ASP A 137 -5.77 -18.94 -9.55
C ASP A 137 -5.54 -18.67 -8.05
N TYR A 138 -6.09 -17.55 -7.54
CA TYR A 138 -5.91 -17.09 -6.18
C TYR A 138 -7.26 -16.72 -5.55
N ARG A 139 -7.72 -17.56 -4.62
CA ARG A 139 -9.04 -17.38 -3.97
C ARG A 139 -9.03 -16.27 -2.93
N PHE A 140 -7.89 -16.06 -2.28
CA PHE A 140 -7.75 -15.17 -1.13
C PHE A 140 -6.88 -13.98 -1.49
N GLN A 141 -7.44 -13.03 -2.23
CA GLN A 141 -6.75 -11.78 -2.55
C GLN A 141 -7.71 -10.60 -2.70
N PHE A 142 -7.24 -9.41 -2.33
CA PHE A 142 -7.93 -8.14 -2.56
C PHE A 142 -7.00 -7.11 -3.21
N PRO A 143 -7.54 -6.17 -4.00
CA PRO A 143 -6.72 -5.17 -4.65
C PRO A 143 -6.37 -4.02 -3.69
N CYS A 144 -5.19 -3.44 -3.88
CA CYS A 144 -4.79 -2.15 -3.34
C CYS A 144 -4.24 -1.28 -4.48
N VAL A 145 -4.53 0.02 -4.43
CA VAL A 145 -3.83 1.03 -5.21
C VAL A 145 -3.01 1.85 -4.23
N THR A 146 -1.69 1.79 -4.36
CA THR A 146 -0.75 2.54 -3.55
C THR A 146 -0.22 3.71 -4.36
N MET A 147 -0.26 4.90 -3.77
CA MET A 147 0.30 6.12 -4.34
C MET A 147 1.51 6.58 -3.53
N CYS A 148 2.68 6.66 -4.16
CA CYS A 148 3.91 7.11 -3.53
C CYS A 148 4.44 8.38 -4.19
N ILE A 149 5.21 9.15 -3.43
CA ILE A 149 5.97 10.30 -3.95
C ILE A 149 7.45 10.10 -3.68
N TYR A 150 8.21 9.92 -4.74
CA TYR A 150 9.65 9.74 -4.70
C TYR A 150 10.37 11.04 -4.32
N ALA A 151 11.38 10.92 -3.46
CA ALA A 151 12.10 12.04 -2.87
C ALA A 151 13.62 11.98 -3.08
N GLY A 152 14.11 11.05 -3.90
CA GLY A 152 15.54 10.85 -4.15
C GLY A 152 16.15 9.74 -3.30
N ASP A 153 17.37 9.34 -3.64
CA ASP A 153 18.18 8.36 -2.89
C ASP A 153 17.48 7.02 -2.63
N GLY A 154 16.59 6.58 -3.52
CA GLY A 154 15.81 5.35 -3.37
C GLY A 154 14.67 5.46 -2.36
N LYS A 155 14.27 6.68 -1.95
CA LYS A 155 13.29 6.91 -0.88
C LYS A 155 12.03 7.65 -1.30
N PHE A 156 10.97 7.43 -0.54
CA PHE A 156 9.66 8.05 -0.69
C PHE A 156 9.36 8.98 0.49
N SER A 157 8.82 10.17 0.20
CA SER A 157 8.36 11.10 1.23
C SER A 157 6.88 10.92 1.58
N PHE A 158 6.14 10.21 0.74
CA PHE A 158 4.71 10.00 0.91
C PHE A 158 4.30 8.61 0.39
N GLU A 159 3.34 7.99 1.08
CA GLU A 159 2.59 6.81 0.64
C GLU A 159 1.13 6.89 1.11
N GLU A 160 0.21 6.47 0.26
CA GLU A 160 -1.20 6.29 0.60
C GLU A 160 -1.75 5.00 -0.02
N ASP A 161 -2.26 4.13 0.82
CA ASP A 161 -2.83 2.83 0.45
C ASP A 161 -4.35 2.90 0.32
N ILE A 162 -4.85 2.70 -0.90
CA ILE A 162 -6.27 2.78 -1.23
C ILE A 162 -6.80 1.38 -1.52
N TYR A 163 -7.47 0.81 -0.52
CA TYR A 163 -8.15 -0.48 -0.60
C TYR A 163 -9.46 -0.45 0.19
N SER A 164 -10.24 -1.54 0.11
CA SER A 164 -11.45 -1.71 0.91
C SER A 164 -11.14 -2.46 2.22
N PRO A 165 -11.23 -1.82 3.40
CA PRO A 165 -10.97 -2.50 4.67
C PRO A 165 -11.96 -3.65 4.94
N SER A 166 -13.21 -3.51 4.50
CA SER A 166 -14.20 -4.58 4.60
C SER A 166 -13.85 -5.78 3.74
N ALA A 167 -13.34 -5.58 2.52
CA ALA A 167 -12.85 -6.67 1.68
C ALA A 167 -11.65 -7.38 2.30
N TYR A 168 -10.71 -6.62 2.87
CA TYR A 168 -9.57 -7.15 3.62
C TYR A 168 -10.02 -8.09 4.75
N HIS A 169 -10.91 -7.62 5.63
CA HIS A 169 -11.40 -8.43 6.76
C HIS A 169 -12.12 -9.70 6.30
N GLU A 170 -12.99 -9.59 5.30
CA GLU A 170 -13.77 -10.72 4.79
C GLU A 170 -12.85 -11.80 4.19
N ILE A 171 -11.88 -11.39 3.36
CA ILE A 171 -10.96 -12.33 2.71
C ILE A 171 -10.02 -12.97 3.73
N LEU A 172 -9.49 -12.20 4.69
CA LEU A 172 -8.66 -12.74 5.76
C LEU A 172 -9.42 -13.79 6.58
N LYS A 173 -10.68 -13.50 6.92
CA LYS A 173 -11.55 -14.43 7.65
C LYS A 173 -11.78 -15.72 6.85
N GLN A 174 -12.15 -15.61 5.58
CA GLN A 174 -12.36 -16.76 4.70
C GLN A 174 -11.08 -17.61 4.56
N TRP A 175 -9.93 -16.95 4.41
CA TRP A 175 -8.64 -17.64 4.32
C TRP A 175 -8.32 -18.42 5.59
N ARG A 176 -8.45 -17.78 6.77
CA ARG A 176 -8.23 -18.44 8.07
C ARG A 176 -9.13 -19.66 8.26
N GLN A 177 -10.41 -19.54 7.90
CA GLN A 177 -11.36 -20.65 7.95
C GLN A 177 -10.93 -21.80 7.02
N ALA A 178 -10.51 -21.48 5.79
CA ALA A 178 -10.03 -22.48 4.84
C ALA A 178 -8.71 -23.16 5.28
N MET A 179 -7.88 -22.45 6.04
CA MET A 179 -6.67 -22.99 6.67
C MET A 179 -6.95 -23.77 7.96
N GLY A 180 -8.21 -23.85 8.42
CA GLY A 180 -8.58 -24.51 9.68
C GLY A 180 -8.08 -23.77 10.92
N MET A 181 -7.77 -22.48 10.80
CA MET A 181 -7.38 -21.63 11.93
C MET A 181 -8.65 -21.19 12.67
N GLU A 182 -8.62 -21.25 14.01
CA GLU A 182 -9.69 -20.67 14.82
C GLU A 182 -9.78 -19.16 14.58
N ASP A 183 -11.00 -18.62 14.62
CA ASP A 183 -11.22 -17.17 14.57
C ASP A 183 -10.44 -16.55 15.73
N ALA A 184 -9.56 -15.59 15.43
CA ALA A 184 -9.02 -14.73 16.47
C ALA A 184 -10.19 -13.86 16.93
N GLY A 185 -10.75 -14.21 18.09
CA GLY A 185 -11.82 -13.44 18.74
C GLY A 185 -11.43 -12.00 19.03
#